data_AF-A0A451BVD9-F1
#
_entry.id   AF-A0A451BVD9-F1
#
_cell.length_a   1.000
_cell.length_b   1.000
_cell.length_c   1.000
_cell.angle_alpha   90.00
_cell.angle_beta   90.00
_cell.angle_gamma   90.00
#
_symmetry.space_group_name_H-M   'P 1'
#
loop_
_entity.id
_entity.type
_entity.pdbx_description
1 polymer ?
#
loop_
_entity_poly.entity_id
_entity_poly.type
_entity_poly.pdbx_seq_one_letter_code
_entity_poly.pdbx_strand_id
1 'polypeptide(L)'
;MLTQIDIERLPAYRRVMEKGMERGMVLGLEKGEAMFLMRQLGHKFGPLPPALEQRIENAGSQELALWGERVLSAKTLDEVFTVS
;
A
#
# COMPACT_ATOMS: atom_id res chain seq x y z
N MET A 1 37.70 -3.58 30.80
CA MET A 1 37.01 -2.44 30.18
C MET A 1 36.37 -2.96 28.90
N LEU A 2 35.07 -3.26 28.93
CA LEU A 2 34.36 -3.74 27.72
C LEU A 2 34.20 -2.53 26.79
N THR A 3 34.86 -2.56 25.64
CA THR A 3 34.68 -1.56 24.59
C THR A 3 33.23 -1.65 24.13
N GLN A 4 32.50 -0.54 24.27
CA GLN A 4 31.14 -0.42 23.76
C GLN A 4 31.17 -0.72 22.25
N ILE A 5 30.57 -1.85 21.86
CA ILE A 5 30.50 -2.23 20.45
C ILE A 5 29.55 -1.22 19.80
N ASP A 6 30.06 -0.48 18.83
CA ASP A 6 29.25 0.38 17.98
C ASP A 6 28.43 -0.51 17.03
N ILE A 7 27.18 -0.76 17.43
CA ILE A 7 26.24 -1.64 16.73
C ILE A 7 25.97 -1.12 15.31
N GLU A 8 26.02 0.20 15.10
CA GLU A 8 25.77 0.82 13.79
C GLU A 8 26.85 0.48 12.76
N ARG A 9 28.08 0.19 13.23
CA ARG A 9 29.17 -0.24 12.36
C ARG A 9 29.07 -1.69 11.93
N LEU A 10 28.30 -2.52 12.65
CA LEU A 10 28.15 -3.94 12.34
C LEU A 10 27.44 -4.13 10.99
N PRO A 11 28.03 -4.90 10.06
CA PRO A 11 27.41 -5.14 8.74
C PRO A 11 26.00 -5.72 8.80
N ALA A 12 25.72 -6.55 9.81
CA ALA A 12 24.40 -7.14 10.02
C ALA A 12 23.35 -6.08 10.39
N TYR A 13 23.71 -5.09 11.20
CA TYR A 13 22.80 -4.02 11.60
C TYR A 13 22.41 -3.16 10.39
N ARG A 14 23.39 -2.72 9.59
CA ARG A 14 23.13 -1.95 8.35
C ARG A 14 22.19 -2.68 7.41
N ARG A 15 22.42 -3.97 7.16
CA ARG A 15 21.55 -4.79 6.30
C ARG A 15 20.11 -4.89 6.82
N VAL A 16 19.93 -5.04 8.13
CA VAL A 16 18.60 -5.09 8.73
C VAL A 16 17.89 -3.74 8.59
N MET A 17 18.61 -2.63 8.81
CA MET A 17 18.06 -1.29 8.67
C MET A 17 17.69 -0.97 7.22
N GLU A 18 18.56 -1.29 6.25
CA GLU A 18 18.29 -1.14 4.82
C GLU A 18 17.04 -1.92 4.42
N LYS A 19 16.97 -3.21 4.76
CA LYS A 19 15.81 -4.06 4.46
C LYS A 19 14.54 -3.58 5.16
N GLY A 20 14.66 -3.07 6.38
CA GLY A 20 13.55 -2.48 7.12
C GLY A 20 13.01 -1.23 6.45
N MET A 21 13.91 -0.36 5.97
CA MET A 21 13.56 0.87 5.27
C MET A 21 12.93 0.61 3.90
N GLU A 22 13.49 -0.33 3.12
CA GLU A 22 12.89 -0.78 1.85
C GLU A 22 11.47 -1.31 2.07
N ARG A 23 11.28 -2.22 3.04
CA ARG A 23 9.96 -2.75 3.38
C ARG A 23 9.00 -1.66 3.85
N GLY A 24 9.47 -0.75 4.70
CA GLY A 24 8.68 0.37 5.20
C GLY A 24 8.23 1.31 4.07
N MET A 25 9.10 1.55 3.10
CA MET A 25 8.79 2.39 1.94
C MET A 25 7.75 1.74 1.04
N VAL A 26 7.87 0.43 0.75
CA VAL A 26 6.86 -0.32 -0.03
C VAL A 26 5.50 -0.32 0.68
N LEU A 27 5.47 -0.71 1.96
CA LEU A 27 4.22 -0.72 2.75
C LEU A 27 3.60 0.68 2.88
N GLY A 28 4.41 1.72 2.99
CA GLY A 28 3.95 3.10 3.04
C GLY A 28 3.32 3.55 1.72
N LEU A 29 3.91 3.16 0.60
CA LEU A 29 3.38 3.44 -0.73
C LEU A 29 2.04 2.74 -0.95
N GLU A 30 1.97 1.43 -0.72
CA GLU A 30 0.74 0.64 -0.88
C GLU A 30 -0.42 1.17 -0.02
N LYS A 31 -0.14 1.49 1.27
CA LYS A 31 -1.15 2.11 2.14
C LYS A 31 -1.60 3.47 1.62
N GLY A 32 -0.68 4.29 1.13
CA GLY A 32 -0.99 5.60 0.56
C GLY A 32 -1.88 5.49 -0.68
N GLU A 33 -1.55 4.57 -1.59
CA GLU A 33 -2.33 4.26 -2.79
C GLU A 33 -3.73 3.75 -2.44
N ALA A 34 -3.83 2.80 -1.49
CA ALA A 34 -5.10 2.24 -1.02
C ALA A 34 -6.00 3.34 -0.42
N MET A 35 -5.46 4.17 0.48
CA MET A 35 -6.19 5.29 1.08
C MET A 35 -6.68 6.29 0.02
N PHE A 36 -5.83 6.61 -0.96
CA PHE A 36 -6.20 7.51 -2.04
C PHE A 36 -7.31 6.92 -2.91
N LEU A 37 -7.21 5.64 -3.28
CA LEU A 37 -8.21 4.92 -4.04
C LEU A 37 -9.56 4.87 -3.31
N MET A 38 -9.58 4.52 -2.02
CA MET A 38 -10.79 4.50 -1.20
C MET A 38 -11.47 5.88 -1.17
N ARG A 39 -10.69 6.97 -1.08
CA ARG A 39 -11.25 8.33 -1.15
C ARG A 39 -11.89 8.61 -2.50
N GLN A 40 -11.24 8.27 -3.61
CA GLN A 40 -11.81 8.48 -4.95
C GLN A 40 -13.10 7.69 -5.15
N LEU A 41 -13.09 6.41 -4.74
CA LEU A 41 -14.27 5.55 -4.80
C LEU A 41 -15.41 6.09 -3.92
N GLY A 42 -15.08 6.52 -2.69
CA GLY A 42 -16.02 7.14 -1.76
C GLY A 42 -16.67 8.40 -2.33
N HIS A 43 -15.88 9.24 -3.02
CA HIS A 43 -16.38 10.43 -3.70
C HIS A 43 -17.28 10.11 -4.90
N LYS A 44 -16.94 9.07 -5.69
CA LYS A 44 -17.65 8.75 -6.93
C LYS A 44 -18.91 7.89 -6.72
N PHE A 45 -18.85 6.94 -5.77
CA PHE A 45 -19.87 5.91 -5.58
C PHE A 45 -20.54 5.96 -4.21
N GLY A 46 -20.06 6.80 -3.30
CA GLY A 46 -20.53 6.86 -1.91
C GLY A 46 -19.79 5.87 -0.99
N PRO A 47 -20.26 5.71 0.26
CA PRO A 47 -19.60 4.86 1.25
C PRO A 47 -19.34 3.44 0.75
N LEU A 48 -18.13 2.93 1.00
CA LEU A 48 -17.74 1.59 0.57
C LEU A 48 -18.18 0.53 1.60
N PRO A 49 -18.60 -0.67 1.15
CA PRO A 49 -18.81 -1.77 2.07
C PRO A 49 -17.50 -2.16 2.79
N PRO A 50 -17.53 -2.55 4.07
CA PRO A 50 -16.31 -2.88 4.82
C PRO A 50 -15.45 -3.98 4.19
N ALA A 51 -16.08 -4.97 3.53
CA ALA A 51 -15.35 -6.02 2.81
C ALA A 51 -14.52 -5.48 1.64
N LEU A 52 -14.98 -4.40 1.01
CA LEU A 52 -14.28 -3.76 -0.10
C LEU A 52 -13.13 -2.89 0.39
N GLU A 53 -13.32 -2.18 1.50
CA GLU A 53 -12.24 -1.44 2.19
C GLU A 53 -11.10 -2.40 2.56
N GLN A 54 -11.41 -3.53 3.19
CA GLN A 54 -10.42 -4.56 3.53
C GLN A 54 -9.72 -5.12 2.29
N ARG A 55 -10.44 -5.35 1.19
CA ARG A 55 -9.82 -5.81 -0.06
C ARG A 55 -8.82 -4.78 -0.60
N ILE A 56 -9.16 -3.50 -0.56
CA ILE A 56 -8.29 -2.41 -1.04
C ILE A 56 -7.06 -2.25 -0.15
N GLU A 57 -7.22 -2.30 1.18
CA GLU A 57 -6.12 -2.18 2.14
C GLU A 57 -5.07 -3.30 2.04
N ASN A 58 -5.47 -4.48 1.55
CA ASN A 58 -4.60 -5.64 1.39
C ASN A 58 -4.13 -5.85 -0.06
N ALA A 59 -4.51 -4.97 -0.99
CA ALA A 59 -4.11 -5.06 -2.38
C ALA A 59 -2.68 -4.56 -2.59
N GLY A 60 -1.95 -5.20 -3.50
CA GLY A 60 -0.62 -4.73 -3.89
C GLY A 60 -0.68 -3.53 -4.83
N SER A 61 0.42 -2.79 -4.96
CA SER A 61 0.49 -1.59 -5.82
C SER A 61 -0.01 -1.79 -7.26
N GLN A 62 0.23 -2.97 -7.86
CA GLN A 62 -0.21 -3.24 -9.23
C GLN A 62 -1.75 -3.31 -9.35
N GLU A 63 -2.42 -3.92 -8.37
CA GLU A 63 -3.88 -3.96 -8.34
C GLU A 63 -4.47 -2.58 -8.05
N LEU A 64 -3.87 -1.85 -7.11
CA LEU A 64 -4.27 -0.50 -6.75
C LEU A 64 -4.16 0.47 -7.93
N ALA A 65 -3.06 0.41 -8.68
CA ALA A 65 -2.86 1.22 -9.89
C ALA A 65 -3.92 0.90 -10.96
N LEU A 66 -4.17 -0.39 -11.23
CA LEU A 66 -5.19 -0.83 -12.19
C LEU A 66 -6.58 -0.33 -11.81
N TRP A 67 -6.97 -0.46 -10.54
CA TRP A 67 -8.25 0.05 -10.06
C TRP A 67 -8.30 1.58 -10.11
N GLY A 68 -7.21 2.27 -9.80
CA GLY A 68 -7.08 3.71 -9.92
C GLY A 68 -7.34 4.23 -11.34
N GLU A 69 -6.83 3.54 -12.36
CA GLU A 69 -7.11 3.86 -13.76
C GLU A 69 -8.59 3.62 -14.09
N ARG A 70 -9.15 2.48 -13.67
CA ARG A 70 -10.56 2.13 -13.94
C ARG A 70 -11.55 3.06 -13.26
N VAL A 71 -11.23 3.61 -12.09
CA VAL A 71 -12.06 4.61 -11.40
C VAL A 71 -12.39 5.79 -12.32
N LEU A 72 -11.52 6.16 -13.25
CA LEU A 72 -11.73 7.31 -14.13
C LEU A 72 -12.94 7.10 -15.06
N SER A 73 -13.16 5.88 -15.54
CA SER A 73 -14.21 5.57 -16.53
C SER A 73 -15.38 4.74 -16.00
N ALA A 74 -15.17 3.96 -14.94
CA ALA A 74 -16.16 3.01 -14.43
C ALA A 74 -17.46 3.70 -13.99
N LYS A 75 -18.61 3.09 -14.29
CA LYS A 75 -19.94 3.56 -13.89
C LYS A 75 -20.43 2.89 -12.61
N THR A 76 -19.84 1.77 -12.24
CA THR A 76 -20.18 1.00 -11.03
C THR A 76 -18.90 0.55 -10.31
N LEU A 77 -19.04 0.16 -9.04
CA LEU A 77 -17.93 -0.45 -8.30
C LEU A 77 -17.45 -1.74 -8.98
N ASP A 78 -18.37 -2.59 -9.45
CA ASP A 78 -18.02 -3.87 -10.08
C ASP A 78 -17.12 -3.70 -11.31
N GLU A 79 -17.35 -2.65 -12.12
CA GLU A 79 -16.50 -2.31 -13.27
C GLU A 79 -15.06 -1.96 -12.86
N VAL A 80 -14.85 -1.40 -11.66
CA VAL A 80 -13.51 -1.13 -11.13
C VAL A 80 -12.79 -2.43 -10.79
N PHE A 81 -13.49 -3.37 -10.15
CA PHE A 81 -12.90 -4.58 -9.57
C PHE A 81 -12.97 -5.83 -10.46
N THR A 82 -13.42 -5.68 -11.72
CA THR A 82 -13.55 -6.79 -12.67
C THR A 82 -12.21 -7.52 -12.84
N VAL A 83 -12.22 -8.84 -12.75
CA VAL A 83 -11.03 -9.66 -13.02
C VAL A 83 -10.81 -9.65 -14.53
N SER A 84 -9.65 -9.16 -14.98
CA SER A 84 -9.24 -9.31 -16.39
C SER A 84 -8.87 -10.75 -16.68
#